data_AF-A0A1H3DJ85-F1
#
_entry.id   AF-A0A1H3DJ85-F1
#
_cell.length_a   1.000
_cell.length_b   1.000
_cell.length_c   1.000
_cell.angle_alpha   90.00
_cell.angle_beta   90.00
_cell.angle_gamma   90.00
#
_symmetry.space_group_name_H-M   'P 1'
#
loop_
_entity.id
_entity.type
_entity.pdbx_description
1 polymer ?
#
loop_
_entity_poly.entity_id
_entity_poly.type
_entity_poly.pdbx_seq_one_letter_code
_entity_poly.pdbx_strand_id
1 'polypeptide(L)'
;MPFGPQWADQTWDFSTEAYGASLHGASSDEDAWRESELLLIAEQLLMIEDADPAAAPGSAAQWRAYRVAVRAWKAGNGDFPFGTRPTSPAALEGATA
;
A
#
# COMPACT_ATOMS: atom_id res chain seq x y z
N MET A 1 -19.20 -52.59 5.17
CA MET A 1 -19.43 -51.14 5.01
C MET A 1 -18.09 -50.46 5.19
N PRO A 2 -17.52 -49.80 4.17
CA PRO A 2 -16.30 -49.04 4.38
C PRO A 2 -16.62 -47.81 5.23
N PHE A 3 -15.92 -47.70 6.34
CA PHE A 3 -15.98 -46.63 7.33
C PHE A 3 -15.50 -45.32 6.66
N GLY A 4 -16.32 -44.26 6.72
CA GLY A 4 -15.92 -42.92 6.28
C GLY A 4 -14.75 -42.38 7.12
N PRO A 5 -13.99 -41.40 6.62
CA PRO A 5 -12.77 -40.94 7.27
C PRO A 5 -13.05 -40.44 8.70
N GLN A 6 -12.28 -40.98 9.65
CA GLN A 6 -12.26 -40.54 11.05
C GLN A 6 -11.66 -39.12 11.14
N TRP A 7 -12.02 -38.39 12.18
CA TRP A 7 -11.74 -36.95 12.40
C TRP A 7 -10.25 -36.51 12.35
N ALA A 8 -9.31 -37.42 12.07
CA ALA A 8 -7.87 -37.19 12.01
C ALA A 8 -7.26 -37.24 10.59
N ASP A 9 -8.04 -37.52 9.54
CA ASP A 9 -7.55 -37.58 8.14
C ASP A 9 -7.59 -36.22 7.40
N GLN A 10 -7.39 -35.12 8.12
CA GLN A 10 -7.12 -33.84 7.47
C GLN A 10 -5.65 -33.84 7.05
N THR A 11 -5.34 -34.25 5.83
CA THR A 11 -4.04 -33.97 5.20
C THR A 11 -3.92 -32.46 5.06
N TRP A 12 -3.31 -31.82 6.06
CA TRP A 12 -2.92 -30.41 5.97
C TRP A 12 -1.87 -30.28 4.85
N ASP A 13 -2.34 -29.82 3.69
CA ASP A 13 -1.50 -29.48 2.57
C ASP A 13 -0.87 -28.10 2.82
N PHE A 14 0.37 -28.13 3.32
CA PHE A 14 1.19 -26.94 3.53
C PHE A 14 1.97 -26.55 2.27
N SER A 15 1.63 -27.08 1.09
CA SER A 15 2.29 -26.69 -0.14
C SER A 15 2.13 -25.18 -0.31
N THR A 16 3.25 -24.48 -0.14
CA THR A 16 3.39 -23.02 -0.04
C THR A 16 3.01 -22.27 -1.33
N GLU A 17 2.48 -22.96 -2.33
CA GLU A 17 2.29 -22.46 -3.69
C GLU A 17 0.83 -22.08 -4.01
N ALA A 18 -0.14 -22.39 -3.14
CA ALA A 18 -1.57 -22.20 -3.45
C ALA A 18 -2.29 -21.10 -2.64
N TYR A 19 -1.74 -20.63 -1.53
CA TYR A 19 -2.40 -19.61 -0.71
C TYR A 19 -1.77 -18.24 -0.98
N GLY A 20 -2.52 -17.34 -1.62
CA GLY A 20 -2.13 -15.93 -1.78
C GLY A 20 -1.88 -15.26 -0.42
N ALA A 21 -1.27 -14.06 -0.44
CA ALA A 21 -0.98 -13.30 0.77
C ALA A 21 -2.23 -13.25 1.68
N SER A 22 -2.08 -13.68 2.94
CA SER A 22 -3.17 -13.58 3.91
C SER A 22 -3.62 -12.13 4.02
N LEU A 23 -4.92 -11.88 4.26
CA LEU A 23 -5.46 -10.52 4.43
C LEU A 23 -4.66 -9.72 5.47
N HIS A 24 -4.22 -10.39 6.54
CA HIS A 24 -3.39 -9.79 7.58
C HIS A 24 -2.00 -9.39 7.06
N GLY A 25 -1.33 -10.27 6.30
CA GLY A 25 -0.04 -9.97 5.66
C GLY A 25 -0.16 -8.81 4.69
N ALA A 26 -1.12 -8.87 3.76
CA ALA A 26 -1.37 -7.81 2.79
C ALA A 26 -1.69 -6.47 3.45
N SER A 27 -2.46 -6.46 4.55
CA SER A 27 -2.75 -5.24 5.30
C SER A 27 -1.49 -4.65 5.95
N SER A 28 -0.61 -5.50 6.47
CA SER A 28 0.64 -5.08 7.12
C SER A 28 1.61 -4.47 6.12
N ASP A 29 1.70 -5.05 4.91
CA ASP A 29 2.51 -4.52 3.82
C ASP A 29 2.01 -3.14 3.35
N GLU A 30 0.69 -2.96 3.22
CA GLU A 30 0.10 -1.66 2.86
C GLU A 30 0.26 -0.61 3.97
N ASP A 31 0.20 -1.01 5.25
CA ASP A 31 0.48 -0.09 6.38
C ASP A 31 1.95 0.36 6.37
N ALA A 32 2.89 -0.55 6.13
CA ALA A 32 4.32 -0.23 6.01
C ALA A 32 4.61 0.68 4.80
N TRP A 33 3.94 0.43 3.67
CA TRP A 33 3.98 1.29 2.50
C TRP A 33 3.46 2.69 2.83
N ARG A 34 2.29 2.80 3.47
CA ARG A 34 1.68 4.08 3.86
C ARG A 34 2.61 4.89 4.76
N GLU A 35 3.22 4.25 5.76
CA GLU A 35 4.14 4.94 6.69
C GLU A 35 5.36 5.51 5.97
N SER A 36 5.94 4.71 5.06
CA SER A 36 7.08 5.14 4.24
C SER A 36 6.71 6.33 3.33
N GLU A 37 5.54 6.27 2.69
CA GLU A 37 5.04 7.37 1.86
C GLU A 37 4.79 8.65 2.66
N LEU A 38 4.26 8.55 3.88
CA LEU A 38 4.04 9.75 4.71
C LEU A 38 5.34 10.45 5.10
N LEU A 39 6.44 9.71 5.26
CA LEU A 39 7.77 10.27 5.48
C LEU A 39 8.29 10.99 4.22
N LEU A 40 8.19 10.33 3.06
CA LEU A 40 8.57 10.92 1.78
C LEU A 40 7.80 12.23 1.51
N ILE A 41 6.49 12.23 1.73
CA ILE A 41 5.68 13.45 1.52
C ILE A 41 6.09 14.58 2.46
N ALA A 42 6.46 14.28 3.71
CA ALA A 42 6.92 15.29 4.65
C ALA A 42 8.24 15.92 4.19
N GLU A 43 9.18 15.10 3.71
CA GLU A 43 10.44 15.56 3.14
C GLU A 43 10.22 16.40 1.87
N GLN A 44 9.35 15.95 0.96
CA GLN A 44 9.05 16.70 -0.27
C GLN A 44 8.40 18.05 0.01
N LEU A 45 7.50 18.13 1.00
CA LEU A 45 6.92 19.41 1.40
C LEU A 45 7.98 20.36 1.96
N LEU A 46 8.95 19.86 2.74
CA LEU A 46 10.07 20.65 3.24
C LEU A 46 10.95 21.15 2.09
N MET A 47 11.34 20.27 1.17
CA MET A 47 12.15 20.63 0.00
C MET A 47 11.48 21.71 -0.86
N ILE A 48 10.16 21.61 -1.07
CA ILE A 48 9.40 22.65 -1.80
C ILE A 48 9.37 23.98 -1.03
N GLU A 49 9.22 23.93 0.30
CA GLU A 49 9.25 25.12 1.15
C GLU A 49 10.62 25.81 1.14
N ASP A 50 11.71 25.03 1.09
CA ASP A 50 13.09 25.53 0.98
C ASP A 50 13.50 25.90 -0.46
N ALA A 51 12.59 25.75 -1.44
CA ALA A 51 12.85 25.92 -2.86
C ALA A 51 14.05 25.09 -3.37
N ASP A 52 14.21 23.89 -2.81
CA ASP A 52 15.27 22.96 -3.18
C ASP A 52 15.06 22.46 -4.63
N PRO A 53 16.05 22.63 -5.52
CA PRO A 53 15.97 22.13 -6.90
C PRO A 53 15.90 20.60 -7.00
N ALA A 54 16.20 19.86 -5.94
CA ALA A 54 16.06 18.41 -5.86
C ALA A 54 14.64 17.95 -5.47
N ALA A 55 13.72 18.88 -5.17
CA ALA A 55 12.33 18.54 -4.91
C ALA A 55 11.71 17.77 -6.09
N ALA A 56 10.98 16.71 -5.78
CA ALA A 56 10.31 15.92 -6.80
C ALA A 56 9.18 16.74 -7.47
N PRO A 57 8.85 16.45 -8.75
CA PRO A 57 7.82 17.18 -9.48
C PRO A 57 6.48 17.21 -8.73
N GLY A 58 5.83 18.38 -8.75
CA GLY A 58 4.55 18.62 -8.10
C GLY A 58 4.57 19.84 -7.17
N SER A 59 3.42 20.48 -7.03
CA SER A 59 3.22 21.61 -6.13
C SER A 59 2.96 21.16 -4.69
N ALA A 60 3.24 22.03 -3.72
CA ALA A 60 2.90 21.80 -2.31
C ALA A 60 1.41 21.46 -2.11
N ALA A 61 0.51 22.01 -2.94
CA ALA A 61 -0.91 21.70 -2.90
C ALA A 61 -1.19 20.24 -3.33
N GLN A 62 -0.56 19.76 -4.40
CA GLN A 62 -0.68 18.38 -4.87
C GLN A 62 -0.11 17.39 -3.84
N TRP A 63 1.06 17.69 -3.25
CA TRP A 63 1.64 16.87 -2.19
C TRP A 63 0.77 16.82 -0.92
N ARG A 64 0.12 17.92 -0.54
CA ARG A 64 -0.84 17.95 0.58
C ARG A 64 -2.10 17.13 0.28
N ALA A 65 -2.64 17.22 -0.93
CA ALA A 65 -3.78 16.39 -1.36
C ALA A 65 -3.42 14.90 -1.34
N TYR A 66 -2.23 14.57 -1.85
CA TYR A 66 -1.69 13.21 -1.82
C TYR A 66 -1.53 12.68 -0.39
N ARG A 67 -1.02 13.50 0.55
CA ARG A 67 -0.94 13.16 1.98
C ARG A 67 -2.29 12.74 2.57
N VAL A 68 -3.37 13.44 2.20
CA VAL A 68 -4.72 13.12 2.68
C VAL A 68 -5.18 11.78 2.11
N ALA A 69 -4.94 11.53 0.82
CA ALA A 69 -5.25 10.25 0.18
C ALA A 69 -4.49 9.07 0.81
N VAL A 70 -3.18 9.23 1.04
CA VAL A 70 -2.33 8.21 1.70
C VAL A 70 -2.79 7.97 3.14
N ARG A 71 -3.18 9.00 3.90
CA ARG A 71 -3.75 8.83 5.25
C ARG A 71 -5.10 8.10 5.26
N ALA A 72 -5.88 8.23 4.20
CA ALA A 72 -7.15 7.53 4.04
C ALA A 72 -6.96 6.06 3.62
N TRP A 73 -5.79 5.69 3.12
CA TRP A 73 -5.44 4.32 2.74
C TRP A 73 -5.17 3.43 3.97
N LYS A 74 -6.25 2.85 4.52
CA LYS A 74 -6.19 1.98 5.71
C LYS A 74 -7.40 1.05 5.78
N ALA A 75 -7.40 0.13 6.73
CA ALA A 75 -8.56 -0.69 7.06
C ALA A 75 -9.83 0.17 7.26
N GLY A 76 -10.88 -0.16 6.50
CA GLY A 76 -12.11 0.64 6.41
C GLY A 76 -12.24 1.44 5.11
N ASN A 77 -11.16 1.57 4.32
CA ASN A 77 -11.27 1.92 2.91
C ASN A 77 -11.72 0.68 2.11
N GLY A 78 -12.70 0.84 1.21
CA GLY A 78 -13.30 -0.28 0.46
C GLY A 78 -12.31 -0.99 -0.47
N ASP A 79 -11.30 -0.25 -0.93
CA ASP A 79 -10.24 -0.73 -1.80
C ASP A 79 -9.01 -1.25 -1.05
N PHE A 80 -8.97 -1.21 0.28
CA PHE A 80 -7.82 -1.69 1.05
C PHE A 80 -7.94 -3.20 1.37
N PRO A 81 -6.87 -4.00 1.29
CA PRO A 81 -5.50 -3.67 0.87
C PRO A 81 -5.21 -3.92 -0.63
N PHE A 82 -6.18 -4.44 -1.40
CA PHE A 82 -5.92 -5.02 -2.73
C PHE A 82 -6.22 -4.09 -3.93
N GLY A 83 -6.73 -2.90 -3.68
CA GLY A 83 -7.09 -1.93 -4.70
C GLY A 83 -5.91 -1.06 -5.14
N THR A 84 -6.23 0.01 -5.86
CA THR A 84 -5.21 0.90 -6.40
C THR A 84 -4.74 1.91 -5.36
N ARG A 85 -3.44 1.87 -5.07
CA ARG A 85 -2.78 2.84 -4.20
C ARG A 85 -2.93 4.27 -4.77
N PRO A 86 -3.06 5.29 -3.90
CA PRO A 86 -2.92 6.69 -4.30
C PRO A 86 -1.65 6.92 -5.13
N THR A 87 -1.75 7.71 -6.21
CA THR A 87 -0.61 8.06 -7.06
C THR A 87 0.03 9.36 -6.62
N SER A 88 1.36 9.37 -6.45
CA SER A 88 2.11 10.57 -6.11
C SER A 88 2.13 11.57 -7.28
N PRO A 89 2.24 12.88 -7.00
CA PRO A 89 2.30 13.88 -8.07
C PRO A 89 3.56 13.72 -8.94
N ALA A 90 4.67 13.26 -8.37
CA ALA A 90 5.87 12.94 -9.14
C ALA A 90 5.63 11.81 -10.16
N ALA A 91 4.88 10.77 -9.78
CA ALA A 91 4.52 9.68 -10.68
C ALA A 91 3.51 10.11 -11.76
N LEU A 92 2.62 11.05 -11.45
CA LEU A 92 1.66 11.60 -12.41
C LEU A 92 2.34 12.41 -13.52
N GLU A 93 3.29 13.27 -13.16
CA GLU A 93 4.04 14.11 -14.11
C GLU A 93 5.02 13.28 -14.97
N GLY A 94 5.60 12.23 -14.41
CA GLY A 94 6.48 11.31 -15.15
C GLY A 94 5.77 10.44 -16.18
N ALA A 95 4.44 10.30 -16.11
CA ALA A 95 3.65 9.48 -17.05
C ALA A 95 3.22 10.25 -18.31
N THR A 96 3.45 11.57 -18.36
CA THR A 96 3.06 12.43 -19.50
C THR A 96 4.23 12.83 -20.42
N ALA A 97 5.40 12.22 -20.27
CA ALA A 97 6.61 12.49 -21.05
C ALA A 97 6.84 11.52 -22.20
#